data_AF-A0A7S1Q3F2-F1
#
_entry.id   AF-A0A7S1Q3F2-F1
#
_cell.length_a   1.000
_cell.length_b   1.000
_cell.length_c   1.000
_cell.angle_alpha   90.00
_cell.angle_beta   90.00
_cell.angle_gamma   90.00
#
_symmetry.space_group_name_H-M   'P 1'
#
loop_
_entity.id
_entity.type
_entity.pdbx_description
1 polymer ?
#
loop_
_entity_poly.entity_id
_entity_poly.type
_entity_poly.pdbx_seq_one_letter_code
_entity_poly.pdbx_strand_id
1 'polypeptide(L)'
;FLTDDHVFAFDAAASASIRGPDPSRLDPQQRLLLETVRDALGDAGLLESLGASKQGAAVPLRVAVFVAMTYADFQELFGQQAGTPHAFAAGLVSATFGFTGPCLTVD
;
A
#
# COMPACT_ATOMS: atom_id res chain seq x y z
N PHE A 1 -11.26 14.57 2.38
CA PHE A 1 -11.82 14.12 3.67
C PHE A 1 -12.71 12.93 3.36
N LEU A 2 -12.18 11.73 3.56
CA LEU A 2 -12.82 10.45 3.20
C LEU A 2 -14.15 10.33 3.97
N THR A 3 -15.26 10.26 3.25
CA THR A 3 -16.57 9.86 3.79
C THR A 3 -16.52 8.41 4.26
N ASP A 4 -17.22 8.06 5.35
CA ASP A 4 -17.19 6.76 6.01
C ASP A 4 -17.24 5.54 5.06
N ASP A 5 -17.96 5.62 3.94
CA ASP A 5 -18.04 4.53 2.95
C ASP A 5 -16.72 4.19 2.24
N HIS A 6 -15.78 5.12 2.13
CA HIS A 6 -14.51 4.91 1.41
C HIS A 6 -13.45 4.19 2.25
N VAL A 7 -13.54 4.27 3.58
CA VAL A 7 -12.59 3.60 4.48
C VAL A 7 -12.69 2.07 4.34
N PHE A 8 -13.88 1.58 3.95
CA PHE A 8 -14.18 0.16 3.88
C PHE A 8 -13.98 -0.46 2.49
N ALA A 9 -13.86 0.35 1.44
CA ALA A 9 -13.87 -0.11 0.05
C ALA A 9 -12.48 0.00 -0.59
N PHE A 10 -11.71 -1.08 -0.50
CA PHE A 10 -10.46 -1.20 -1.28
C PHE A 10 -10.77 -1.43 -2.76
N ASP A 11 -10.30 -0.53 -3.63
CA ASP A 11 -10.39 -0.72 -5.08
C ASP A 11 -9.31 -1.69 -5.59
N ALA A 12 -9.66 -2.98 -5.56
CA ALA A 12 -8.83 -4.06 -6.08
C ALA A 12 -8.53 -3.92 -7.58
N ALA A 13 -9.45 -3.38 -8.38
CA ALA A 13 -9.27 -3.23 -9.82
C ALA A 13 -8.24 -2.13 -10.16
N ALA A 14 -8.27 -1.01 -9.44
CA ALA A 14 -7.25 0.04 -9.57
C ALA A 14 -5.86 -0.42 -9.08
N SER A 15 -5.81 -1.27 -8.05
CA SER A 15 -4.55 -1.84 -7.54
C SER A 15 -3.96 -2.96 -8.42
N ALA A 16 -4.77 -3.64 -9.25
CA ALA A 16 -4.33 -4.76 -10.08
C ALA A 16 -3.33 -4.38 -11.18
N SER A 17 -3.18 -3.09 -11.48
CA SER A 17 -2.14 -2.57 -12.39
C SER A 17 -0.75 -2.47 -11.73
N ILE A 18 -0.65 -2.74 -10.43
CA ILE A 18 0.54 -2.55 -9.61
C ILE A 18 0.99 -3.93 -9.08
N ARG A 19 2.29 -4.23 -9.12
CA ARG A 19 2.82 -5.57 -8.78
C ARG A 19 2.76 -5.81 -7.27
N GLY A 20 1.70 -6.40 -6.74
CA GLY A 20 1.57 -6.65 -5.30
C GLY A 20 1.08 -8.05 -4.91
N PRO A 21 1.06 -8.38 -3.61
CA PRO A 21 0.39 -9.58 -3.10
C PRO A 21 -1.12 -9.51 -3.34
N ASP A 22 -1.77 -10.68 -3.36
CA ASP A 22 -3.22 -10.77 -3.50
C ASP A 22 -3.92 -9.93 -2.40
N PRO A 23 -4.69 -8.88 -2.78
CA PRO A 23 -5.29 -7.97 -1.82
C PRO A 23 -6.26 -8.67 -0.87
N SER A 24 -6.85 -9.81 -1.25
CA SER A 24 -7.72 -10.60 -0.37
C SER A 24 -7.00 -11.15 0.87
N ARG A 25 -5.67 -11.22 0.83
CA ARG A 25 -4.81 -11.74 1.91
C ARG A 25 -4.27 -10.65 2.84
N LEU A 26 -4.51 -9.38 2.50
CA LEU A 26 -4.14 -8.23 3.32
C LEU A 26 -5.27 -7.90 4.29
N ASP A 27 -4.94 -7.45 5.50
CA ASP A 27 -5.92 -6.89 6.43
C ASP A 27 -6.42 -5.51 5.93
N PRO A 28 -7.54 -4.99 6.48
CA PRO A 28 -8.11 -3.71 6.04
C PRO A 28 -7.16 -2.51 6.15
N GLN A 29 -6.31 -2.45 7.19
CA GLN A 29 -5.36 -1.36 7.40
C GLN A 29 -4.28 -1.36 6.32
N GLN A 30 -3.76 -2.54 5.97
CA GLN A 30 -2.78 -2.69 4.89
C GLN A 30 -3.35 -2.35 3.51
N ARG A 31 -4.60 -2.71 3.24
CA ARG A 31 -5.28 -2.33 1.99
C ARG A 31 -5.42 -0.82 1.87
N LEU A 32 -5.90 -0.18 2.94
CA LEU A 32 -6.04 1.28 3.00
C LEU A 32 -4.69 1.99 2.87
N LEU A 33 -3.63 1.43 3.47
CA LEU A 33 -2.27 1.95 3.32
C LEU A 33 -1.84 1.96 1.84
N LEU A 34 -1.99 0.84 1.13
CA LEU A 34 -1.57 0.74 -0.27
C LEU A 34 -2.38 1.69 -1.18
N GLU A 35 -3.68 1.82 -0.93
CA GLU A 35 -4.54 2.77 -1.63
C GLU A 35 -4.12 4.22 -1.38
N THR A 36 -3.88 4.60 -0.12
CA THR A 36 -3.44 5.94 0.23
C THR A 36 -2.11 6.30 -0.43
N VAL A 37 -1.16 5.35 -0.45
CA VAL A 37 0.13 5.55 -1.13
C VAL A 37 -0.06 5.70 -2.63
N ARG A 38 -0.90 4.87 -3.27
CA ARG A 38 -1.22 4.99 -4.71
C ARG A 38 -1.79 6.37 -5.02
N ASP A 39 -2.75 6.84 -4.24
CA ASP A 39 -3.43 8.11 -4.47
C ASP A 39 -2.45 9.29 -4.28
N ALA A 40 -1.59 9.22 -3.27
CA ALA A 40 -0.51 10.20 -3.08
C ALA A 40 0.48 10.22 -4.25
N LEU A 41 0.83 9.05 -4.80
CA LEU A 41 1.68 8.95 -6.00
C LEU A 41 0.96 9.45 -7.26
N GLY A 42 -0.36 9.27 -7.35
CA GLY A 42 -1.21 9.81 -8.40
C GLY A 42 -1.27 11.34 -8.37
N ASP A 43 -1.48 11.91 -7.19
CA ASP A 43 -1.46 13.36 -6.96
C ASP A 43 -0.10 13.98 -7.30
N ALA A 44 0.99 13.27 -6.98
CA ALA A 44 2.35 13.66 -7.36
C ALA A 44 2.67 13.46 -8.86
N GLY A 45 1.78 12.86 -9.65
CA GLY A 45 2.02 12.54 -11.07
C GLY A 45 3.05 11.44 -11.31
N LEU A 46 3.38 10.64 -10.28
CA LEU A 46 4.40 9.59 -10.33
C LEU A 46 3.85 8.21 -10.71
N LEU A 47 2.52 8.02 -10.64
CA LEU A 47 1.89 6.72 -10.86
C LEU A 47 2.18 6.15 -12.27
N GLU A 48 2.18 6.99 -13.31
CA GLU A 48 2.55 6.56 -14.66
C GLU A 48 4.04 6.21 -14.76
N SER A 49 4.91 6.88 -14.01
CA SER A 49 6.35 6.57 -14.00
C SER A 49 6.66 5.24 -13.32
N LEU A 50 5.78 4.80 -12.43
CA LEU A 50 5.84 3.51 -11.74
C LEU A 50 5.18 2.38 -12.54
N GLY A 51 4.17 2.73 -13.36
CA GLY A 51 3.34 1.80 -14.13
C GLY A 51 3.61 1.76 -15.63
N ALA A 52 4.50 2.60 -16.18
CA ALA A 52 4.84 2.62 -17.61
C ALA A 52 5.70 1.42 -18.01
N SER A 53 5.08 0.24 -18.03
CA SER A 53 4.70 -0.38 -19.30
C SER A 53 4.25 -1.82 -19.04
N LYS A 54 3.10 -2.18 -19.62
CA LYS A 54 2.68 -3.58 -19.80
C LYS A 54 3.75 -4.43 -20.52
N GLN A 55 4.85 -3.86 -21.04
CA GLN A 55 5.99 -4.55 -21.65
C GLN A 55 7.38 -3.86 -21.47
N GLY A 56 7.60 -2.94 -20.51
CA GLY A 56 8.84 -2.13 -20.49
C GLY A 56 9.28 -1.75 -19.09
N ALA A 57 10.58 -1.75 -18.85
CA ALA A 57 11.21 -1.68 -17.54
C ALA A 57 10.73 -0.46 -16.73
N ALA A 58 10.06 -0.70 -15.60
CA ALA A 58 9.86 0.30 -14.58
C ALA A 58 11.22 0.86 -14.16
N VAL A 59 11.38 2.18 -14.16
CA VAL A 59 12.59 2.82 -13.64
C VAL A 59 12.58 2.61 -12.12
N PRO A 60 13.54 1.89 -11.53
CA PRO A 60 13.56 1.69 -10.09
C PRO A 60 13.73 3.04 -9.41
N LEU A 61 12.68 3.50 -8.70
CA LEU A 61 12.77 4.70 -7.89
C LEU A 61 13.47 4.35 -6.58
N ARG A 62 14.55 5.08 -6.29
CA ARG A 62 15.25 5.00 -5.00
C ARG A 62 14.49 5.83 -3.97
N VAL A 63 13.44 5.23 -3.43
CA VAL A 63 12.57 5.84 -2.40
C VAL A 63 12.73 5.07 -1.11
N ALA A 64 13.00 5.80 -0.03
CA ALA A 64 12.96 5.24 1.31
C ALA A 64 11.51 5.20 1.81
N VAL A 65 11.10 4.10 2.43
CA VAL A 65 9.75 3.89 2.91
C VAL A 65 9.76 3.75 4.42
N PHE A 66 9.08 4.67 5.11
CA PHE A 66 8.89 4.61 6.55
C PHE A 66 7.39 4.56 6.81
N VAL A 67 6.94 3.48 7.44
CA VAL A 67 5.53 3.27 7.74
C VAL A 67 5.37 3.14 9.25
N ALA A 68 4.51 3.95 9.84
CA ALA A 68 4.08 3.79 11.22
C ALA A 68 2.66 3.20 11.22
N MET A 69 2.44 2.08 11.93
CA MET A 69 1.11 1.49 12.07
C MET A 69 0.89 0.99 13.49
N THR A 70 -0.13 1.54 14.15
CA THR A 70 -0.53 1.16 15.50
C THR A 70 -1.72 0.19 15.48
N TYR A 71 -1.80 -0.63 16.53
CA TYR A 71 -2.83 -1.67 16.69
C TYR A 71 -4.17 -1.17 17.25
N ALA A 72 -4.14 -0.15 18.12
CA ALA A 72 -5.24 0.13 19.05
C ALA A 72 -6.58 0.39 18.36
N ASP A 73 -6.61 1.34 17.43
CA ASP A 73 -7.87 1.82 16.84
C ASP A 73 -8.45 0.82 15.82
N PHE A 74 -7.59 0.13 15.05
CA PHE A 74 -8.02 -0.83 14.03
C PHE A 74 -8.52 -2.15 14.62
N GLN A 75 -7.94 -2.60 15.73
CA GLN A 75 -8.44 -3.76 16.49
C GLN A 75 -9.87 -3.56 16.97
N GLU A 76 -10.16 -2.35 17.47
CA GLU A 76 -11.47 -2.01 18.03
C GLU A 76 -12.55 -1.96 16.94
N LEU A 77 -12.22 -1.46 15.75
CA LEU A 77 -13.15 -1.42 14.62
C LEU A 77 -13.33 -2.76 13.88
N PHE A 78 -12.27 -3.57 13.72
CA PHE A 78 -12.28 -4.72 12.80
C PHE A 78 -11.99 -6.09 13.44
N GLY A 79 -11.67 -6.10 14.74
CA GLY A 79 -11.22 -7.30 15.45
C GLY A 79 -9.85 -7.81 14.98
N GLN A 80 -9.35 -8.86 15.63
CA GLN A 80 -8.13 -9.56 15.21
C GLN A 80 -8.39 -10.31 13.90
N GLN A 81 -7.96 -9.76 12.78
CA GLN A 81 -8.03 -10.43 11.47
C GLN A 81 -6.71 -11.15 11.17
N ALA A 82 -6.78 -12.38 10.66
CA ALA A 82 -5.60 -13.08 10.17
C ALA A 82 -5.11 -12.41 8.88
N GLY A 83 -3.96 -11.75 8.94
CA GLY A 83 -3.38 -10.99 7.82
C GLY A 83 -1.85 -11.04 7.82
N THR A 84 -1.23 -10.31 6.89
CA THR A 84 0.24 -10.20 6.85
C THR A 84 0.71 -9.42 8.09
N PRO A 85 1.79 -9.82 8.80
CA PRO A 85 2.22 -9.09 9.98
C PRO A 85 2.53 -7.63 9.66
N HIS A 86 2.07 -6.69 10.49
CA HIS A 86 2.21 -5.25 10.26
C HIS A 86 3.66 -4.80 10.12
N ALA A 87 4.60 -5.51 10.74
CA ALA A 87 6.05 -5.30 10.57
C ALA A 87 6.49 -5.30 9.10
N PHE A 88 5.74 -5.95 8.21
CA PHE A 88 6.02 -5.98 6.77
C PHE A 88 5.40 -4.82 5.99
N ALA A 89 4.69 -3.88 6.61
CA ALA A 89 3.96 -2.82 5.89
C ALA A 89 4.85 -1.95 5.01
N ALA A 90 6.01 -1.51 5.50
CA ALA A 90 6.97 -0.78 4.68
C ALA A 90 7.50 -1.64 3.52
N GLY A 91 7.73 -2.93 3.75
CA GLY A 91 8.15 -3.87 2.71
C GLY A 91 7.06 -4.15 1.67
N LEU A 92 5.79 -4.20 2.09
CA LEU A 92 4.63 -4.34 1.21
C LEU A 92 4.52 -3.15 0.27
N VAL A 93 4.67 -1.93 0.78
CA VAL A 93 4.70 -0.71 -0.04
C VAL A 93 5.87 -0.76 -1.03
N SER A 94 7.09 -1.05 -0.56
CA SER A 94 8.26 -1.14 -1.44
C SER A 94 8.10 -2.18 -2.54
N ALA A 95 7.60 -3.37 -2.21
CA ALA A 95 7.37 -4.45 -3.17
C ALA A 95 6.27 -4.08 -4.18
N THR A 96 5.20 -3.44 -3.71
CA THR A 96 4.04 -3.05 -4.53
C THR A 96 4.44 -2.03 -5.59
N PHE A 97 5.13 -0.97 -5.18
CA PHE A 97 5.48 0.15 -6.06
C PHE A 97 6.90 0.09 -6.65
N GLY A 98 7.65 -0.99 -6.39
CA GLY A 98 9.01 -1.17 -6.94
C GLY A 98 10.05 -0.22 -6.36
N PHE A 99 9.88 0.22 -5.11
CA PHE A 99 10.85 1.08 -4.43
C PHE A 99 12.07 0.29 -3.97
N THR A 100 13.25 0.85 -4.19
CA THR A 100 14.55 0.18 -3.93
C THR A 100 15.35 0.80 -2.79
N GLY A 101 14.82 1.84 -2.14
CA GLY A 101 15.45 2.45 -0.97
C GLY A 101 15.20 1.64 0.32
N PRO A 102 15.74 2.09 1.46
CA PRO A 102 15.53 1.44 2.75
C PRO A 102 14.04 1.45 3.11
N CYS A 103 13.54 0.34 3.66
CA CYS A 103 12.17 0.24 4.18
C CYS A 103 12.18 -0.13 5.66
N LEU A 104 11.41 0.59 6.47
CA LEU A 104 11.31 0.37 7.90
C LEU A 104 9.87 0.59 8.36
N THR A 105 9.34 -0.40 9.06
CA THR A 105 8.09 -0.25 9.80
C THR A 105 8.42 0.13 11.24
N VAL A 106 7.72 1.13 11.78
CA VAL A 106 7.79 1.59 13.17
C VAL A 106 6.43 1.32 13.82
N ASP A 107 6.45 0.89 15.08
CA ASP A 107 5.29 0.70 15.94
C ASP A 107 5.29 1.78 17.03
#